data_AF-A0A533ZU49-F1
#
_entry.id   AF-A0A533ZU49-F1
#
_cell.length_a   1.000
_cell.length_b   1.000
_cell.length_c   1.000
_cell.angle_alpha   90.00
_cell.angle_beta   90.00
_cell.angle_gamma   90.00
#
_symmetry.space_group_name_H-M   'P 1'
#
loop_
_entity.id
_entity.type
_entity.pdbx_description
1 polymer ?
#
loop_
_entity_poly.entity_id
_entity_poly.type
_entity_poly.pdbx_seq_one_letter_code
_entity_poly.pdbx_strand_id
1 'polypeptide(L)'
;MQNAEFRVHRSSFIVQLMRVRKLAWAAVFLLAAGLPLGMAAEGDRPKETIAKDGVPMVLVPAGAFWMGLPEGVGLDDEQPRHKVYLDAYYIDKYEVTTERYAKFLEFAGWQKPLNWDLVKFPDHATRPVVGVTWSDADAYCGINGRRLPTEAEWEKAARGTNERPFPWGENKP
;
A
#
# COMPACT_ATOMS: atom_id res chain seq x y z
N MET A 1 41.79 12.04 -60.50
CA MET A 1 42.09 13.43 -60.89
C MET A 1 40.77 14.20 -60.77
N GLN A 2 40.56 14.92 -59.65
CA GLN A 2 40.49 16.39 -59.56
C GLN A 2 39.19 16.94 -60.23
N ASN A 3 38.26 17.68 -59.63
CA ASN A 3 38.23 18.73 -58.59
C ASN A 3 36.74 18.93 -58.17
N ALA A 4 36.38 19.11 -56.88
CA ALA A 4 36.19 20.39 -56.15
C ALA A 4 34.99 21.24 -56.67
N GLU A 5 34.19 22.02 -55.93
CA GLU A 5 33.89 22.27 -54.51
C GLU A 5 32.76 23.35 -54.50
N PHE A 6 32.06 23.53 -53.36
CA PHE A 6 31.37 24.75 -52.88
C PHE A 6 30.11 25.30 -53.61
N ARG A 7 29.19 26.07 -53.02
CA ARG A 7 28.56 26.32 -51.68
C ARG A 7 27.65 27.57 -51.88
N VAL A 8 26.61 27.72 -51.05
CA VAL A 8 25.94 28.98 -50.61
C VAL A 8 24.67 29.49 -51.35
N HIS A 9 23.52 29.27 -50.69
CA HIS A 9 22.50 30.23 -50.19
C HIS A 9 22.18 31.55 -50.92
N ARG A 10 20.86 31.82 -51.08
CA ARG A 10 20.07 33.05 -50.69
C ARG A 10 18.65 32.94 -51.31
N SER A 11 17.57 32.75 -50.53
CA SER A 11 16.75 33.71 -49.77
C SER A 11 15.89 34.69 -50.58
N SER A 12 14.62 34.78 -50.17
CA SER A 12 13.64 35.88 -50.37
C SER A 12 12.90 36.02 -51.69
N PHE A 13 11.64 36.46 -51.79
CA PHE A 13 10.46 36.70 -50.93
C PHE A 13 9.42 37.32 -51.92
N ILE A 14 8.10 37.26 -51.66
CA ILE A 14 7.05 38.22 -52.12
C ILE A 14 6.51 38.08 -53.57
N VAL A 15 5.22 38.23 -53.95
CA VAL A 15 3.85 38.33 -53.37
C VAL A 15 2.91 38.35 -54.60
N GLN A 16 1.77 37.64 -54.60
CA GLN A 16 0.56 37.93 -55.42
C GLN A 16 -0.53 36.95 -54.90
N LEU A 17 -1.78 37.24 -54.55
CA LEU A 17 -2.59 38.43 -54.28
C LEU A 17 -3.86 37.90 -53.56
N MET A 18 -4.37 38.62 -52.57
CA MET A 18 -5.47 38.22 -51.66
C MET A 18 -6.89 38.34 -52.24
N ARG A 19 -7.83 37.50 -51.72
CA ARG A 19 -9.28 37.69 -51.42
C ARG A 19 -10.03 36.38 -51.76
N VAL A 20 -10.83 35.71 -50.91
CA VAL A 20 -12.01 36.17 -50.14
C VAL A 20 -12.23 35.28 -48.89
N ARG A 21 -12.97 35.85 -47.94
CA ARG A 21 -13.20 35.57 -46.52
C ARG A 21 -14.01 34.31 -46.16
N LYS A 22 -13.61 33.71 -45.01
CA LYS A 22 -14.40 33.19 -43.88
C LYS A 22 -15.51 32.16 -44.17
N LEU A 23 -15.36 30.95 -43.61
CA LEU A 23 -16.35 30.31 -42.73
C LEU A 23 -15.63 29.22 -41.93
N ALA A 24 -15.50 29.45 -40.61
CA ALA A 24 -15.08 28.44 -39.65
C ALA A 24 -16.27 27.54 -39.35
N TRP A 25 -16.11 26.22 -39.49
CA TRP A 25 -16.95 25.24 -38.83
C TRP A 25 -16.05 24.24 -38.12
N ALA A 26 -16.03 24.37 -36.80
CA ALA A 26 -15.45 23.43 -35.87
C ALA A 26 -16.32 22.17 -35.81
N ALA A 27 -15.68 20.99 -35.81
CA ALA A 27 -16.15 19.79 -35.13
C ALA A 27 -15.06 18.70 -35.22
N VAL A 28 -13.97 18.89 -34.49
CA VAL A 28 -13.12 17.75 -34.13
C VAL A 28 -13.82 17.07 -32.95
N PHE A 29 -14.66 16.08 -33.24
CA PHE A 29 -15.21 15.19 -32.23
C PHE A 29 -14.07 14.32 -31.70
N LEU A 30 -13.49 14.72 -30.57
CA LEU A 30 -12.71 13.86 -29.70
C LEU A 30 -13.61 12.71 -29.24
N LEU A 31 -13.46 11.54 -29.86
CA LEU A 31 -13.92 10.28 -29.29
C LEU A 31 -13.00 9.93 -28.12
N ALA A 32 -13.20 10.63 -26.99
CA ALA A 32 -12.82 10.09 -25.70
C ALA A 32 -13.82 8.96 -25.39
N ALA A 33 -13.54 7.76 -25.90
CA ALA A 33 -14.20 6.56 -25.42
C ALA A 33 -13.80 6.42 -23.95
N GLY A 34 -14.69 6.89 -23.07
CA GLY A 34 -14.60 6.64 -21.64
C GLY A 34 -14.64 5.14 -21.44
N LEU A 35 -13.47 4.52 -21.29
CA LEU A 35 -13.41 3.25 -20.59
C LEU A 35 -13.97 3.54 -19.19
N PRO A 36 -15.04 2.83 -18.74
CA PRO A 36 -15.38 2.89 -17.35
C PRO A 36 -14.15 2.33 -16.63
N LEU A 37 -13.47 3.19 -15.88
CA LEU A 37 -12.48 2.73 -14.92
C LEU A 37 -13.29 1.87 -13.95
N GLY A 38 -13.26 0.55 -14.14
CA GLY A 38 -14.00 -0.38 -13.31
C GLY A 38 -13.52 -0.19 -11.89
N MET A 39 -14.29 0.55 -11.08
CA MET A 39 -14.20 0.42 -9.64
C MET A 39 -14.69 -0.99 -9.36
N ALA A 40 -13.76 -1.95 -9.27
CA ALA A 40 -14.07 -3.26 -8.74
C ALA A 40 -14.79 -3.03 -7.41
N ALA A 41 -16.04 -3.49 -7.31
CA ALA A 41 -16.82 -3.31 -6.11
C ALA A 41 -16.07 -4.00 -4.96
N GLU A 42 -16.05 -3.35 -3.78
CA GLU A 42 -15.44 -3.84 -2.55
C GLU A 42 -15.70 -5.34 -2.27
N GLY A 43 -16.90 -5.83 -2.64
CA GLY A 43 -17.36 -7.20 -2.45
C GLY A 43 -16.64 -8.26 -3.29
N ASP A 44 -15.84 -7.88 -4.29
CA ASP A 44 -15.11 -8.81 -5.17
C ASP A 44 -13.71 -9.15 -4.65
N ARG A 45 -13.21 -8.48 -3.61
CA ARG A 45 -11.88 -8.77 -3.06
C ARG A 45 -11.87 -10.13 -2.34
N PRO A 46 -10.88 -11.00 -2.59
CA PRO A 46 -10.80 -12.29 -1.91
C PRO A 46 -10.52 -12.09 -0.41
N LYS A 47 -11.22 -12.86 0.43
CA LYS A 47 -11.10 -12.78 1.90
C LYS A 47 -9.69 -13.07 2.40
N GLU A 48 -8.98 -13.96 1.72
CA GLU A 48 -7.57 -14.24 1.95
C GLU A 48 -6.82 -14.09 0.62
N THR A 49 -5.56 -13.67 0.69
CA THR A 49 -4.68 -13.58 -0.46
C THR A 49 -3.26 -13.98 -0.07
N ILE A 50 -2.46 -14.34 -1.07
CA ILE A 50 -1.02 -14.52 -0.90
C ILE A 50 -0.34 -13.30 -1.51
N ALA A 51 0.37 -12.57 -0.67
CA ALA A 51 1.12 -11.41 -1.13
C ALA A 51 2.40 -11.83 -1.89
N LYS A 52 3.04 -10.88 -2.55
CA LYS A 52 4.13 -11.14 -3.52
C LYS A 52 5.32 -11.92 -2.96
N ASP A 53 5.57 -11.81 -1.66
CA ASP A 53 6.64 -12.52 -0.92
C ASP A 53 6.18 -13.87 -0.33
N GLY A 54 4.99 -14.36 -0.71
CA GLY A 54 4.44 -15.64 -0.28
C GLY A 54 3.63 -15.60 1.02
N VAL A 55 3.35 -14.42 1.58
CA VAL A 55 2.68 -14.31 2.89
C VAL A 55 1.17 -14.38 2.79
N PRO A 56 0.50 -15.22 3.61
CA PRO A 56 -0.94 -15.18 3.72
C PRO A 56 -1.39 -13.89 4.42
N MET A 57 -2.30 -13.17 3.76
CA MET A 57 -2.94 -11.98 4.30
C MET A 57 -4.45 -12.14 4.30
N VAL A 58 -5.11 -11.45 5.23
CA VAL A 58 -6.56 -11.43 5.38
C VAL A 58 -7.09 -10.05 5.04
N LEU A 59 -8.20 -10.01 4.30
CA LEU A 59 -8.93 -8.79 3.98
C LEU A 59 -9.67 -8.29 5.23
N VAL A 60 -9.43 -7.05 5.61
CA VAL A 60 -10.31 -6.28 6.49
C VAL A 60 -11.18 -5.38 5.61
N PRO A 61 -12.51 -5.59 5.54
CA PRO A 61 -13.39 -4.80 4.67
C PRO A 61 -13.45 -3.31 5.04
N ALA A 62 -13.69 -2.44 4.06
CA ALA A 62 -13.99 -1.04 4.33
C ALA A 62 -15.21 -0.91 5.24
N GLY A 63 -15.25 0.17 6.00
CA GLY A 63 -16.40 0.51 6.83
C GLY A 63 -16.02 1.18 8.13
N ALA A 64 -17.05 1.72 8.78
CA ALA A 64 -16.93 2.30 10.11
C ALA A 64 -16.87 1.21 11.19
N PHE A 65 -16.10 1.47 12.24
CA PHE A 65 -16.11 0.70 13.47
C PHE A 65 -15.95 1.64 14.67
N TRP A 66 -16.22 1.12 15.87
CA TRP A 66 -15.93 1.82 17.12
C TRP A 66 -14.52 1.48 17.59
N MET A 67 -13.67 2.49 17.68
CA MET A 67 -12.32 2.41 18.22
C MET A 67 -12.30 2.90 19.68
N GLY A 68 -11.49 2.26 20.51
CA GLY A 68 -11.38 2.59 21.93
C GLY A 68 -12.59 2.13 22.75
N LEU A 69 -12.55 2.46 24.05
CA LEU A 69 -13.52 2.04 25.05
C LEU A 69 -14.38 3.23 25.55
N PRO A 70 -15.61 2.96 26.03
CA PRO A 70 -16.45 3.99 26.65
C PRO A 70 -15.75 4.68 27.83
N GLU A 71 -16.14 5.92 28.11
CA GLU A 71 -15.59 6.68 29.23
C GLU A 71 -15.78 5.94 30.57
N GLY A 72 -14.72 5.92 31.40
CA GLY A 72 -14.67 5.19 32.66
C GLY A 72 -14.42 3.68 32.54
N VAL A 73 -14.12 3.17 31.34
CA VAL A 73 -13.77 1.77 31.08
C VAL A 73 -12.36 1.68 30.49
N GLY A 74 -11.54 0.77 31.04
CA GLY A 74 -10.17 0.58 30.57
C GLY A 74 -9.19 1.61 31.11
N LEU A 75 -8.07 1.79 30.43
CA LEU A 75 -7.06 2.82 30.74
C LEU A 75 -7.44 4.17 30.13
N ASP A 76 -6.80 5.24 30.59
CA ASP A 76 -7.09 6.61 30.13
C ASP A 76 -6.76 6.81 28.63
N ASP A 77 -5.75 6.12 28.12
CA ASP A 77 -5.32 6.14 26.71
C ASP A 77 -6.18 5.25 25.79
N GLU A 78 -7.11 4.49 26.35
CA GLU A 78 -8.08 3.68 25.59
C GLU A 78 -9.40 4.45 25.33
N GLN A 79 -9.52 5.69 25.83
CA GLN A 79 -10.74 6.50 25.82
C GLN A 79 -10.54 7.83 25.06
N PRO A 80 -11.63 8.49 24.56
CA PRO A 80 -13.00 8.02 24.51
C PRO A 80 -13.28 7.16 23.28
N ARG A 81 -14.27 6.28 23.38
CA ARG A 81 -14.82 5.55 22.23
C ARG A 81 -15.31 6.52 21.15
N HIS A 82 -14.87 6.32 19.92
CA HIS A 82 -15.24 7.15 18.78
C HIS A 82 -15.36 6.32 17.48
N LYS A 83 -16.10 6.84 16.49
CA LYS A 83 -16.26 6.16 15.19
C LYS A 83 -15.09 6.50 14.28
N VAL A 84 -14.48 5.47 13.70
CA VAL A 84 -13.44 5.59 12.68
C VAL A 84 -13.90 4.86 11.42
N TYR A 85 -13.75 5.50 10.26
CA TYR A 85 -13.93 4.86 8.96
C TYR A 85 -12.57 4.50 8.38
N LEU A 86 -12.43 3.26 7.89
CA LEU A 86 -11.25 2.78 7.18
C LEU A 86 -11.69 2.18 5.85
N ASP A 87 -10.92 2.42 4.79
CA ASP A 87 -11.01 1.67 3.53
C ASP A 87 -10.62 0.20 3.74
N ALA A 88 -10.87 -0.68 2.77
CA ALA A 88 -10.36 -2.04 2.87
C ALA A 88 -8.85 -2.09 2.67
N TYR A 89 -8.23 -2.92 3.50
CA TYR A 89 -6.82 -3.25 3.45
C TYR A 89 -6.62 -4.74 3.72
N TYR A 90 -5.45 -5.24 3.32
CA TYR A 90 -4.98 -6.55 3.72
C TYR A 90 -4.01 -6.39 4.89
N ILE A 91 -4.08 -7.29 5.86
CA ILE A 91 -3.10 -7.41 6.95
C ILE A 91 -2.55 -8.84 6.99
N ASP A 92 -1.29 -9.01 7.39
CA ASP A 92 -0.68 -10.33 7.53
C ASP A 92 -1.51 -11.19 8.50
N LYS A 93 -1.77 -12.46 8.13
CA LYS A 93 -2.55 -13.39 8.97
C LYS A 93 -1.82 -13.78 10.26
N TYR A 94 -0.49 -13.73 10.22
CA TYR A 94 0.42 -14.10 11.31
C TYR A 94 1.51 -13.04 11.42
N GLU A 95 2.10 -12.90 12.60
CA GLU A 95 3.28 -12.05 12.78
C GLU A 95 4.45 -12.52 11.89
N VAL A 96 5.36 -11.58 11.60
CA VAL A 96 6.58 -11.88 10.85
C VAL A 96 7.41 -12.92 11.61
N THR A 97 7.69 -14.05 10.98
CA THR A 97 8.46 -15.12 11.61
C THR A 97 9.94 -14.82 11.62
N THR A 98 10.65 -15.45 12.55
CA THR A 98 12.11 -15.34 12.69
C THR A 98 12.84 -15.79 11.43
N GLU A 99 12.37 -16.85 10.75
CA GLU A 99 12.94 -17.29 9.46
C GLU A 99 12.76 -16.25 8.36
N ARG A 100 11.57 -15.64 8.25
CA ARG A 100 11.32 -14.59 7.25
C ARG A 100 12.17 -13.35 7.50
N TYR A 101 12.33 -12.98 8.77
CA TYR A 101 13.19 -11.87 9.13
C TYR A 101 14.67 -12.18 8.88
N ALA A 102 15.12 -13.41 9.11
CA ALA A 102 16.48 -13.84 8.78
C ALA A 102 16.80 -13.69 7.29
N LYS A 103 15.86 -14.05 6.40
CA LYS A 103 15.99 -13.83 4.95
C LYS A 103 16.10 -12.35 4.59
N PHE A 104 15.38 -11.48 5.30
CA PHE A 104 15.53 -10.02 5.15
C PHE A 104 16.91 -9.54 5.59
N LEU A 105 17.43 -10.00 6.73
CA LEU A 105 18.78 -9.62 7.20
C LEU A 105 19.86 -9.98 6.16
N GLU A 106 19.75 -11.18 5.57
CA GLU A 106 20.68 -11.64 4.54
C GLU A 106 20.56 -10.83 3.24
N PHE A 107 19.34 -10.66 2.72
CA PHE A 107 19.10 -9.97 1.46
C PHE A 107 19.39 -8.46 1.53
N ALA A 108 18.99 -7.80 2.62
CA ALA A 108 19.11 -6.35 2.76
C ALA A 108 20.43 -5.90 3.40
N GLY A 109 21.23 -6.83 3.94
CA GLY A 109 22.45 -6.48 4.70
C GLY A 109 22.15 -5.69 5.98
N TRP A 110 20.99 -5.95 6.60
CA TRP A 110 20.48 -5.18 7.74
C TRP A 110 21.13 -5.61 9.07
N GLN A 111 21.09 -4.74 10.08
CA GLN A 111 21.60 -5.07 11.41
C GLN A 111 20.68 -6.08 12.12
N LYS A 112 21.31 -7.00 12.86
CA LYS A 112 20.59 -7.95 13.69
C LYS A 112 19.86 -7.22 14.84
N PRO A 113 18.62 -7.61 15.16
CA PRO A 113 17.86 -7.01 16.26
C PRO A 113 18.43 -7.42 17.63
N LEU A 114 17.90 -6.81 18.69
CA LEU A 114 18.31 -7.13 20.06
C LEU A 114 18.09 -8.63 20.35
N ASN A 115 19.06 -9.26 21.03
CA ASN A 115 19.02 -10.67 21.41
C ASN A 115 18.96 -11.68 20.25
N TRP A 116 19.30 -11.28 19.01
CA TRP A 116 19.30 -12.19 17.87
C TRP A 116 20.22 -13.42 18.06
N ASP A 117 21.33 -13.27 18.81
CA ASP A 117 22.25 -14.38 19.07
C ASP A 117 21.65 -15.47 19.99
N LEU A 118 20.50 -15.21 20.61
CA LEU A 118 19.74 -16.22 21.37
C LEU A 118 18.78 -17.04 20.49
N VAL A 119 18.62 -16.65 19.21
CA VAL A 119 17.77 -17.38 18.25
C VAL A 119 18.41 -18.72 17.92
N LYS A 120 17.66 -19.82 18.11
CA LYS A 120 18.08 -21.18 17.80
C LYS A 120 17.29 -21.69 16.61
N PHE A 121 17.99 -21.94 15.49
CA PHE A 121 17.41 -22.62 14.35
C PHE A 121 17.64 -24.13 14.46
N PRO A 122 16.68 -24.98 14.02
CA PRO A 122 15.40 -24.62 13.41
C PRO A 122 14.27 -24.27 14.42
N ASP A 123 14.48 -24.50 15.71
CA ASP A 123 13.44 -24.44 16.76
C ASP A 123 12.63 -23.14 16.83
N HIS A 124 13.26 -22.01 16.48
CA HIS A 124 12.65 -20.68 16.54
C HIS A 124 12.17 -20.17 15.17
N ALA A 125 12.38 -20.92 14.08
CA ALA A 125 12.15 -20.45 12.71
C ALA A 125 10.73 -19.90 12.48
N THR A 126 9.71 -20.61 12.99
CA THR A 126 8.29 -20.27 12.81
C THR A 126 7.73 -19.36 13.90
N ARG A 127 8.53 -18.99 14.91
CA ARG A 127 8.09 -18.07 15.98
C ARG A 127 8.12 -16.62 15.49
N PRO A 128 7.26 -15.74 16.02
CA PRO A 128 7.36 -14.31 15.77
C PRO A 128 8.77 -13.79 16.07
N VAL A 129 9.29 -12.94 15.19
CA VAL A 129 10.56 -12.26 15.44
C VAL A 129 10.38 -11.27 16.59
N VAL A 130 11.42 -11.14 17.43
CA VAL A 130 11.43 -10.25 18.60
C VAL A 130 12.69 -9.40 18.62
N GLY A 131 12.70 -8.34 19.45
CA GLY A 131 13.84 -7.42 19.59
C GLY A 131 14.00 -6.44 18.42
N VAL A 132 13.04 -6.42 17.50
CA VAL A 132 12.98 -5.54 16.32
C VAL A 132 12.48 -4.16 16.76
N THR A 133 13.15 -3.09 16.35
CA THR A 133 12.69 -1.73 16.63
C THR A 133 11.56 -1.32 15.69
N TRP A 134 10.85 -0.23 16.00
CA TRP A 134 9.83 0.30 15.08
C TRP A 134 10.42 0.62 13.68
N SER A 135 11.59 1.25 13.64
CA SER A 135 12.25 1.62 12.38
C SER A 135 12.68 0.40 11.57
N ASP A 136 13.10 -0.67 12.23
CA ASP A 136 13.43 -1.94 11.56
C ASP A 136 12.19 -2.61 10.98
N ALA A 137 11.08 -2.59 11.72
CA ALA A 137 9.81 -3.13 11.25
C ALA A 137 9.26 -2.34 10.04
N ASP A 138 9.36 -1.02 10.07
CA ASP A 138 8.97 -0.17 8.94
C ASP A 138 9.84 -0.43 7.71
N ALA A 139 11.16 -0.53 7.88
CA ALA A 139 12.08 -0.89 6.80
C ALA A 139 11.79 -2.28 6.21
N TYR A 140 11.50 -3.27 7.07
CA TYR A 140 11.10 -4.62 6.65
C TYR A 140 9.82 -4.61 5.80
N CYS A 141 8.83 -3.80 6.18
CA CYS A 141 7.60 -3.63 5.40
C CYS A 141 7.91 -2.94 4.05
N GLY A 142 8.67 -1.84 4.09
CA GLY A 142 8.94 -1.00 2.92
C GLY A 142 9.64 -1.74 1.79
N ILE A 143 10.61 -2.62 2.09
CA ILE A 143 11.36 -3.36 1.06
C ILE A 143 10.46 -4.27 0.19
N ASN A 144 9.34 -4.71 0.75
CA ASN A 144 8.34 -5.55 0.07
C ASN A 144 7.17 -4.74 -0.51
N GLY A 145 7.27 -3.40 -0.52
CA GLY A 145 6.19 -2.52 -0.93
C GLY A 145 4.97 -2.58 0.01
N ARG A 146 5.19 -2.93 1.28
CA ARG A 146 4.17 -2.94 2.33
C ARG A 146 4.37 -1.74 3.25
N ARG A 147 3.57 -1.68 4.31
CA ARG A 147 3.68 -0.72 5.41
C ARG A 147 3.23 -1.37 6.72
N LEU A 148 3.56 -0.74 7.84
CA LEU A 148 2.93 -1.04 9.11
C LEU A 148 1.43 -0.67 9.08
N PRO A 149 0.58 -1.40 9.83
CA PRO A 149 -0.78 -0.96 10.05
C PRO A 149 -0.80 0.30 10.93
N THR A 150 -1.79 1.15 10.73
CA THR A 150 -2.13 2.17 11.74
C THR A 150 -2.74 1.50 12.96
N GLU A 151 -2.78 2.20 14.09
CA GLU A 151 -3.42 1.71 15.31
C GLU A 151 -4.90 1.36 15.08
N ALA A 152 -5.64 2.22 14.38
CA ALA A 152 -7.04 1.99 14.04
C ALA A 152 -7.23 0.75 13.15
N GLU A 153 -6.33 0.52 12.19
CA GLU A 153 -6.34 -0.69 11.37
C GLU A 153 -6.03 -1.94 12.19
N TRP A 154 -5.11 -1.84 13.14
CA TRP A 154 -4.76 -2.95 14.01
C TRP A 154 -5.95 -3.32 14.93
N GLU A 155 -6.58 -2.34 15.58
CA GLU A 155 -7.75 -2.59 16.43
C GLU A 155 -8.93 -3.13 15.61
N LYS A 156 -9.24 -2.57 14.44
CA LYS A 156 -10.33 -3.07 13.60
C LYS A 156 -10.09 -4.51 13.15
N ALA A 157 -8.85 -4.88 12.83
CA ALA A 157 -8.49 -6.24 12.46
C ALA A 157 -8.68 -7.22 13.63
N ALA A 158 -8.31 -6.82 14.85
CA ALA A 158 -8.42 -7.66 16.04
C ALA A 158 -9.86 -7.77 16.56
N ARG A 159 -10.57 -6.65 16.67
CA ARG A 159 -11.91 -6.55 17.27
C ARG A 159 -13.03 -6.92 16.30
N GLY A 160 -12.89 -6.54 15.04
CA GLY A 160 -13.97 -6.54 14.07
C GLY A 160 -14.99 -5.42 14.32
N THR A 161 -16.20 -5.56 13.77
CA THR A 161 -17.26 -4.52 13.80
C THR A 161 -18.34 -4.75 14.86
N ASN A 162 -18.20 -5.79 15.69
CA ASN A 162 -19.21 -6.20 16.66
C ASN A 162 -18.86 -5.89 18.12
N GLU A 163 -17.88 -5.01 18.34
CA GLU A 163 -17.56 -4.41 19.65
C GLU A 163 -17.24 -5.41 20.77
N ARG A 164 -16.84 -6.64 20.43
CA ARG A 164 -16.48 -7.66 21.43
C ARG A 164 -15.25 -7.23 22.25
N PRO A 165 -15.16 -7.62 23.53
CA PRO A 165 -14.00 -7.31 24.37
C PRO A 165 -12.76 -8.10 23.96
N PHE A 166 -12.93 -9.28 23.35
CA PHE A 166 -11.84 -10.09 22.82
C PHE A 166 -12.12 -10.51 21.37
N PRO A 167 -11.07 -10.77 20.57
CA PRO A 167 -11.23 -11.29 19.20
C PRO A 167 -12.08 -12.56 19.11
N TRP A 168 -12.05 -13.40 20.16
CA TRP A 168 -12.77 -14.67 20.23
C TRP A 168 -14.16 -14.59 20.90
N GLY A 169 -14.56 -13.45 21.50
CA GLY A 169 -15.84 -13.36 22.20
C GLY A 169 -15.81 -12.54 23.49
N GLU A 170 -16.73 -12.87 24.38
CA GLU A 170 -16.93 -12.20 25.69
C GLU A 170 -16.10 -12.83 26.82
N ASN A 171 -15.64 -14.06 26.64
CA ASN A 171 -15.04 -14.84 27.71
C ASN A 171 -13.57 -14.46 27.90
N LYS A 172 -13.19 -14.22 29.16
CA LYS A 172 -11.79 -14.08 29.55
C LYS A 172 -11.02 -15.38 29.28
N PRO A 173 -9.74 -15.30 28.88
CA PRO A 173 -8.89 -16.46 28.65
C PRO A 173 -8.57 -17.22 29.95
#